data_AF-A0A3M1QE05-F1
#
_entry.id   AF-A0A3M1QE05-F1
#
_cell.length_a   1.000
_cell.length_b   1.000
_cell.length_c   1.000
_cell.angle_alpha   90.00
_cell.angle_beta   90.00
_cell.angle_gamma   90.00
#
_symmetry.space_group_name_H-M   'P 1'
#
loop_
_entity.id
_entity.type
_entity.pdbx_description
1 polymer ?
#
loop_
_entity_poly.entity_id
_entity_poly.type
_entity_poly.pdbx_seq_one_letter_code
_entity_poly.pdbx_strand_id
1 'polypeptide(L)'
;LADAARTALDAARPPSFETGELYGRLGRWLRHRCPGWEAYLLSGDPELTRHLHLKAAARWPLRNGPLECRLLHYPIRPQGGQATRA
;
A
#
# COMPACT_ATOMS: atom_id res chain seq x y z
N LEU A 1 -14.23 18.27 -22.21
CA LEU A 1 -14.54 16.96 -21.58
C LEU A 1 -13.42 16.46 -20.68
N ALA A 2 -12.15 16.46 -21.12
CA ALA A 2 -11.02 16.01 -20.28
C ALA A 2 -10.74 16.90 -19.04
N ASP A 3 -10.84 18.23 -19.16
CA ASP A 3 -10.58 19.16 -18.03
C ASP A 3 -11.61 19.02 -16.90
N ALA A 4 -12.89 19.00 -17.22
CA ALA A 4 -13.94 18.85 -16.21
C ALA A 4 -13.84 17.51 -15.44
N ALA A 5 -13.44 16.43 -16.13
CA ALA A 5 -13.19 15.13 -15.49
C ALA A 5 -11.96 15.15 -14.58
N ARG A 6 -10.91 15.90 -14.95
CA ARG A 6 -9.72 16.10 -14.11
C ARG A 6 -10.05 16.90 -12.85
N THR A 7 -10.76 18.01 -13.01
CA THR A 7 -11.21 18.85 -11.89
C THR A 7 -12.13 18.09 -10.93
N ALA A 8 -13.05 17.28 -11.46
CA ALA A 8 -13.91 16.43 -10.64
C ALA A 8 -13.12 15.35 -9.87
N LEU A 9 -12.09 14.75 -10.49
CA LEU A 9 -11.22 13.78 -9.84
C LEU A 9 -10.37 14.44 -8.74
N ASP A 10 -9.85 15.64 -8.98
CA ASP A 10 -9.09 16.40 -7.98
C ASP A 10 -9.97 16.83 -6.80
N ALA A 11 -11.23 17.20 -7.05
CA ALA A 11 -12.21 17.54 -6.01
C ALA A 11 -12.66 16.31 -5.20
N ALA A 12 -12.69 15.12 -5.81
CA ALA A 12 -12.99 13.86 -5.14
C ALA A 12 -11.76 13.22 -4.47
N ARG A 13 -10.57 13.84 -4.58
CA ARG A 13 -9.34 13.28 -4.01
C ARG A 13 -9.40 13.41 -2.48
N PRO A 14 -9.37 12.30 -1.73
CA PRO A 14 -9.31 12.38 -0.28
C PRO A 14 -8.04 13.15 0.12
N PRO A 15 -8.08 13.93 1.21
CA PRO A 15 -6.87 14.54 1.74
C PRO A 15 -5.81 13.48 2.00
N SER A 16 -4.53 13.87 1.89
CA SER A 16 -3.40 12.95 2.03
C SER A 16 -3.42 12.19 3.35
N PHE A 17 -3.95 12.79 4.43
CA PHE A 17 -4.13 12.14 5.73
C PHE A 17 -5.09 10.94 5.69
N GLU A 18 -6.25 11.05 5.01
CA GLU A 18 -7.20 9.93 4.87
C GLU A 18 -6.61 8.78 4.06
N THR A 19 -5.81 9.12 3.04
CA THR A 19 -5.12 8.10 2.24
C THR A 19 -4.05 7.39 3.06
N GLY A 20 -3.29 8.13 3.88
CA GLY A 20 -2.34 7.54 4.82
C GLY A 20 -3.00 6.58 5.81
N GLU A 21 -4.16 6.95 6.36
CA GLU A 21 -4.92 6.08 7.28
C GLU A 21 -5.39 4.79 6.58
N LEU A 22 -5.87 4.90 5.34
CA LEU A 22 -6.26 3.74 4.52
C LEU A 22 -5.09 2.76 4.36
N TYR A 23 -3.91 3.26 3.99
CA TYR A 23 -2.70 2.42 3.86
C TYR A 23 -2.29 1.82 5.22
N GLY A 24 -2.43 2.57 6.31
CA GLY A 24 -2.25 2.07 7.67
C GLY A 24 -3.17 0.90 8.01
N ARG A 25 -4.46 1.04 7.70
CA ARG A 25 -5.47 -0.02 7.88
C ARG A 25 -5.20 -1.23 7.00
N LEU A 26 -4.83 -1.02 5.74
CA LEU A 26 -4.46 -2.08 4.81
C LEU A 26 -3.25 -2.88 5.32
N GLY A 27 -2.20 -2.19 5.76
CA GLY A 27 -1.00 -2.83 6.32
C GLY A 27 -1.31 -3.65 7.57
N ARG A 28 -2.17 -3.15 8.46
CA ARG A 28 -2.67 -3.94 9.61
C ARG A 28 -3.47 -5.14 9.13
N TRP A 29 -4.41 -4.98 8.20
CA TRP A 29 -5.23 -6.07 7.71
C TRP A 29 -4.39 -7.19 7.10
N LEU A 30 -3.42 -6.86 6.25
CA LEU A 30 -2.48 -7.83 5.66
C LEU A 30 -1.76 -8.64 6.74
N ARG A 31 -1.18 -7.99 7.76
CA ARG A 31 -0.48 -8.68 8.86
C ARG A 31 -1.36 -9.63 9.67
N HIS A 32 -2.65 -9.31 9.83
CA HIS A 32 -3.56 -10.10 10.68
C HIS A 32 -4.31 -11.18 9.90
N ARG A 33 -4.56 -10.97 8.60
CA ARG A 33 -5.45 -11.83 7.79
C ARG A 33 -4.73 -12.60 6.70
N CYS A 34 -3.52 -12.22 6.33
CA CYS A 34 -2.76 -12.86 5.25
C CYS A 34 -1.38 -13.41 5.69
N PRO A 35 -1.23 -14.06 6.87
CA PRO A 35 0.06 -14.64 7.24
C PRO A 35 0.48 -15.72 6.25
N GLY A 36 1.76 -15.70 5.85
CA GLY A 36 2.33 -16.60 4.85
C GLY A 36 2.11 -16.19 3.39
N TRP A 37 1.43 -15.06 3.14
CA TRP A 37 1.15 -14.60 1.78
C TRP A 37 2.26 -13.72 1.22
N GLU A 38 2.32 -13.66 -0.12
CA GLU A 38 3.15 -12.73 -0.87
C GLU A 38 2.26 -11.59 -1.41
N ALA A 39 2.33 -10.42 -0.80
CA ALA A 39 1.54 -9.27 -1.21
C ALA A 39 2.32 -8.39 -2.21
N TYR A 40 1.66 -7.98 -3.28
CA TYR A 40 2.24 -7.08 -4.29
C TYR A 40 1.39 -5.81 -4.38
N LEU A 41 2.03 -4.65 -4.32
CA LEU A 41 1.38 -3.34 -4.40
C LEU A 41 2.00 -2.49 -5.49
N LEU A 42 1.18 -2.05 -6.45
CA LEU A 42 1.57 -1.02 -7.41
C LEU A 42 1.27 0.36 -6.80
N SER A 43 2.29 1.21 -6.65
CA SER A 43 2.12 2.58 -6.14
C SER A 43 2.96 3.59 -6.91
N GLY A 44 2.36 4.74 -7.24
CA GLY A 44 3.05 5.92 -7.76
C GLY A 44 3.63 6.83 -6.67
N ASP A 45 3.20 6.65 -5.42
CA ASP A 45 3.58 7.49 -4.29
C ASP A 45 4.35 6.67 -3.24
N PRO A 46 5.66 6.93 -3.06
CA PRO A 46 6.46 6.27 -2.03
C PRO A 46 6.05 6.63 -0.60
N GLU A 47 5.55 7.84 -0.34
CA GLU A 47 5.19 8.27 1.02
C GLU A 47 4.00 7.48 1.53
N LEU A 48 2.97 7.29 0.70
CA LEU A 48 1.79 6.47 1.05
C LEU A 48 2.17 5.04 1.43
N THR A 49 3.13 4.45 0.72
CA THR A 49 3.56 3.06 0.98
C THR A 49 4.23 2.89 2.35
N ARG A 50 4.76 3.97 2.94
CA ARG A 50 5.36 3.93 4.30
C ARG A 50 4.31 3.67 5.38
N HIS A 51 3.07 4.11 5.15
CA HIS A 51 1.96 3.89 6.08
C HIS A 51 1.56 2.42 6.20
N LEU A 52 1.94 1.53 5.27
CA LEU A 52 1.70 0.10 5.43
C LEU A 52 2.43 -0.48 6.66
N HIS A 53 3.54 0.14 7.09
CA HIS A 53 4.44 -0.40 8.11
C HIS A 53 4.91 -1.84 7.80
N LEU A 54 5.10 -2.13 6.51
CA LEU A 54 5.62 -3.40 6.00
C LEU A 54 6.99 -3.18 5.36
N LYS A 55 7.89 -4.17 5.48
CA LYS A 55 9.20 -4.14 4.83
C LYS A 55 9.10 -4.81 3.46
N ALA A 56 9.30 -4.04 2.40
CA ALA A 56 9.34 -4.59 1.05
C ALA A 56 10.62 -5.43 0.86
N ALA A 57 10.48 -6.62 0.28
CA ALA A 57 11.57 -7.50 -0.12
C ALA A 57 12.15 -7.11 -1.48
N ALA A 58 11.30 -6.64 -2.41
CA ALA A 58 11.71 -6.19 -3.72
C ALA A 58 10.89 -4.98 -4.18
N ARG A 59 11.47 -4.21 -5.10
CA ARG A 59 10.85 -3.03 -5.73
C ARG A 59 11.23 -3.00 -7.20
N TRP A 60 10.25 -3.05 -8.09
CA TRP A 60 10.48 -2.91 -9.52
C TRP A 60 9.91 -1.59 -10.03
N PRO A 61 10.72 -0.73 -10.66
CA PRO A 61 10.20 0.47 -11.32
C PRO A 61 9.32 0.05 -12.50
N LEU A 62 8.14 0.65 -12.61
CA LEU A 62 7.18 0.40 -13.67
C LEU A 62 6.59 1.73 -14.15
N ARG A 63 6.16 1.76 -15.41
CA ARG A 63 5.43 2.90 -15.96
C ARG A 63 3.97 2.54 -16.12
N ASN A 64 3.09 3.24 -15.39
CA ASN A 64 1.64 3.18 -15.61
C ASN A 64 1.25 4.34 -16.54
N GLY A 65 1.52 4.16 -17.84
CA GLY A 65 1.46 5.22 -18.84
C GLY A 65 2.50 6.32 -18.52
N PRO A 66 2.08 7.60 -18.36
CA PRO A 66 3.00 8.68 -18.01
C PRO A 66 3.46 8.64 -16.55
N LEU A 67 2.83 7.83 -15.69
CA LEU A 67 3.12 7.79 -14.25
C LEU A 67 4.27 6.84 -13.94
N GLU A 68 5.28 7.36 -13.24
CA GLU A 68 6.31 6.54 -12.60
C GLU A 68 5.71 5.84 -11.38
N CYS A 69 5.79 4.52 -11.36
CA CYS A 69 5.25 3.67 -10.30
C CYS A 69 6.29 2.64 -9.88
N ARG A 70 6.05 1.98 -8.75
CA ARG A 70 6.81 0.81 -8.32
C ARG A 70 5.87 -0.32 -7.97
N LEU A 71 6.19 -1.52 -8.44
CA LEU A 71 5.62 -2.75 -7.88
C LEU A 71 6.46 -3.13 -6.66
N LEU A 72 5.82 -3.12 -5.50
CA LEU A 72 6.41 -3.41 -4.20
C LEU A 72 6.00 -4.81 -3.76
N HIS A 73 6.96 -5.64 -3.42
CA HIS A 73 6.74 -6.99 -2.93
C HIS A 73 6.90 -7.05 -1.41
N TYR A 74 5.89 -7.54 -0.71
CA TYR A 74 5.82 -7.66 0.73
C TYR A 74 5.53 -9.11 1.14
N PRO A 75 6.54 -9.88 1.58
CA PRO A 75 6.29 -11.16 2.23
C PRO A 75 5.64 -10.92 3.60
N ILE A 76 4.40 -11.40 3.76
CA ILE A 76 3.63 -11.25 5.00
C ILE A 76 3.99 -12.39 5.93
N ARG A 77 4.97 -12.15 6.79
CA ARG A 77 5.41 -13.16 7.75
C ARG A 77 4.32 -13.43 8.79
N PRO A 78 4.06 -14.70 9.16
CA PRO A 78 3.28 -15.01 10.35
C PRO A 78 3.86 -14.25 11.54
N GLN A 79 3.00 -13.64 12.36
CA GLN A 79 3.47 -13.08 13.62
C GLN A 79 4.01 -14.25 14.43
N GLY A 80 5.32 -14.25 14.73
CA GLY A 80 5.94 -15.28 15.55
C GLY A 80 5.10 -15.41 16.81
N GLY A 81 4.54 -16.60 17.03
CA GLY A 81 3.59 -16.83 18.10
C GLY A 81 4.17 -16.31 19.40
N GLN A 82 3.40 -15.49 20.12
CA GLN A 82 3.54 -15.49 21.57
C GLN A 82 3.35 -16.95 21.97
N ALA A 83 4.42 -17.61 22.38
CA ALA A 83 4.31 -18.92 23.00
C ALA A 83 3.30 -18.75 24.13
N THR A 84 2.11 -19.34 23.96
CA THR A 84 1.23 -19.61 25.09
C THR A 84 2.08 -20.40 26.07
N ARG A 85 2.54 -19.72 27.15
CA ARG A 85 3.05 -20.39 28.34
C ARG A 85 1.83 -21.07 28.96
N ALA A 86 1.69 -22.36 28.69
CA ALA A 86 0.92 -23.29 29.48
C ALA A 86 1.89 -24.03 30.41
#